data_AF-A0A3L7SWZ5-F1
#
_entry.id   AF-A0A3L7SWZ5-F1
#
_cell.length_a   1.000
_cell.length_b   1.000
_cell.length_c   1.000
_cell.angle_alpha   90.00
_cell.angle_beta   90.00
_cell.angle_gamma   90.00
#
_symmetry.space_group_name_H-M   'P 1'
#
loop_
_entity.id
_entity.type
_entity.pdbx_description
1 polymer ?
#
loop_
_entity_poly.entity_id
_entity_poly.type
_entity_poly.pdbx_seq_one_letter_code
_entity_poly.pdbx_strand_id
1 'polypeptide(L)'
;MQKHMMFVAAFAVVAAAQAQVALDGVAEPIYGPAISVQNTQTQFGDSTLGTIDYAGGSEVDAMYARIDGPFLYLVLAGNLESNFNKLEIFIDGVSGGQNKLRGNNPDVDFNGLNRMGDDGTGNGLLFDAAFSPDLWVSVTCGGTPFAVYMNQAQLLTKGLGTGGYLGTGGAGAAGATTFKSGFGFGIDNSNIVGVGGGTDIGTGKGVLSGVELQIPLSAIPGYTAGDIKVCAFINGGGHDYCSNQFLPGLGGGPNLADPRLVNLEAIPGDQFVTISSGVANPCPADFDLDGSVGSGDLATILNAWGSADAAADLDGNGSVGSSDLAALLNAWGTCPN
;
A
#
# COMPACT_ATOMS: atom_id res chain seq x y z
N MET A 1 -12.01 -58.55 -43.05
CA MET A 1 -12.45 -57.62 -41.99
C MET A 1 -11.28 -57.37 -41.06
N GLN A 2 -10.54 -56.28 -41.25
CA GLN A 2 -9.39 -55.93 -40.40
C GLN A 2 -9.70 -54.56 -39.78
N LYS A 3 -10.24 -54.57 -38.56
CA LYS A 3 -10.58 -53.36 -37.80
C LYS A 3 -9.28 -52.70 -37.36
N HIS A 4 -8.95 -51.56 -37.97
CA HIS A 4 -7.87 -50.69 -37.49
C HIS A 4 -8.38 -49.96 -36.25
N MET A 5 -7.78 -50.27 -35.11
CA MET A 5 -8.09 -49.65 -33.83
C MET A 5 -7.21 -48.40 -33.70
N MET A 6 -7.77 -47.23 -33.99
CA MET A 6 -7.10 -45.95 -33.74
C MET A 6 -7.06 -45.70 -32.23
N PHE A 7 -5.84 -45.69 -31.67
CA PHE A 7 -5.58 -45.17 -30.33
C PHE A 7 -5.56 -43.64 -30.41
N VAL A 8 -6.53 -42.99 -29.79
CA VAL A 8 -6.51 -41.54 -29.54
C VAL A 8 -5.76 -41.33 -28.21
N ALA A 9 -4.57 -40.75 -28.28
CA ALA A 9 -3.84 -40.30 -27.10
C ALA A 9 -4.51 -39.01 -26.59
N ALA A 10 -5.25 -39.09 -25.48
CA ALA A 10 -5.75 -37.93 -24.78
C ALA A 10 -4.60 -37.29 -23.99
N PHE A 11 -4.09 -36.14 -24.47
CA PHE A 11 -3.20 -35.30 -23.67
C PHE A 11 -4.05 -34.62 -22.58
N ALA A 12 -3.93 -35.10 -21.35
CA ALA A 12 -4.44 -34.39 -20.18
C ALA A 12 -3.56 -33.16 -19.94
N VAL A 13 -4.11 -31.98 -20.23
CA VAL A 13 -3.50 -30.72 -19.80
C VAL A 13 -3.73 -30.62 -18.30
N VAL A 14 -2.67 -30.85 -17.52
CA VAL A 14 -2.69 -30.58 -16.09
C VAL A 14 -2.62 -29.07 -15.95
N ALA A 15 -3.75 -28.43 -15.66
CA ALA A 15 -3.76 -27.04 -15.23
C ALA A 15 -3.02 -26.97 -13.89
N ALA A 16 -1.90 -26.24 -13.85
CA ALA A 16 -1.27 -25.90 -12.58
C ALA A 16 -2.28 -25.08 -11.76
N ALA A 17 -2.69 -25.58 -10.60
CA ALA A 17 -3.44 -24.79 -9.64
C ALA A 17 -2.54 -23.62 -9.22
N GLN A 18 -2.95 -22.39 -9.52
CA GLN A 18 -2.26 -21.22 -8.99
C GLN A 18 -2.51 -21.17 -7.48
N ALA A 19 -1.45 -20.99 -6.70
CA ALA A 19 -1.60 -20.75 -5.27
C ALA A 19 -2.37 -19.45 -5.07
N GLN A 20 -3.46 -19.50 -4.32
CA GLN A 20 -4.27 -18.34 -3.97
C GLN A 20 -3.76 -17.76 -2.65
N VAL A 21 -3.80 -16.43 -2.52
CA VAL A 21 -3.54 -15.76 -1.24
C VAL A 21 -4.54 -16.22 -0.19
N ALA A 22 -4.06 -16.59 1.00
CA ALA A 22 -4.90 -16.92 2.15
C ALA A 22 -4.85 -15.75 3.13
N LEU A 23 -5.98 -15.07 3.37
CA LEU A 23 -6.03 -13.92 4.25
C LEU A 23 -5.94 -14.31 5.74
N ASP A 24 -4.83 -14.89 6.18
CA ASP A 24 -4.66 -15.36 7.56
C ASP A 24 -3.76 -14.47 8.42
N GLY A 25 -3.19 -13.41 7.84
CA GLY A 25 -2.29 -12.49 8.53
C GLY A 25 -0.82 -12.82 8.36
N VAL A 26 -0.44 -13.68 7.41
CA VAL A 26 0.96 -14.11 7.19
C VAL A 26 1.39 -13.86 5.75
N ALA A 27 2.57 -13.26 5.57
CA ALA A 27 3.20 -13.15 4.25
C ALA A 27 3.75 -14.50 3.77
N GLU A 28 3.00 -15.22 2.93
CA GLU A 28 3.50 -16.44 2.31
C GLU A 28 4.51 -16.16 1.19
N PRO A 29 5.29 -17.16 0.75
CA PRO A 29 6.28 -16.98 -0.32
C PRO A 29 5.72 -16.42 -1.64
N ILE A 30 4.41 -16.46 -1.86
CA ILE A 30 3.76 -15.88 -3.04
C ILE A 30 3.88 -14.35 -3.10
N TYR A 31 4.02 -13.68 -1.96
CA TYR A 31 4.23 -12.23 -1.91
C TYR A 31 5.64 -11.81 -2.37
N GLY A 32 6.59 -12.74 -2.41
CA GLY A 32 7.99 -12.43 -2.68
C GLY A 32 8.71 -11.79 -1.49
N PRO A 33 9.85 -11.13 -1.70
CA PRO A 33 10.59 -10.46 -0.62
C PRO A 33 9.84 -9.22 -0.10
N ALA A 34 10.19 -8.79 1.11
CA ALA A 34 9.68 -7.53 1.65
C ALA A 34 10.03 -6.37 0.72
N ILE A 35 9.04 -5.54 0.39
CA ILE A 35 9.21 -4.32 -0.43
C ILE A 35 9.60 -3.12 0.44
N SER A 36 9.34 -3.20 1.74
CA SER A 36 9.79 -2.23 2.74
C SER A 36 10.10 -2.94 4.05
N VAL A 37 11.12 -2.48 4.75
CA VAL A 37 11.52 -3.00 6.06
C VAL A 37 11.63 -1.82 7.02
N GLN A 38 10.97 -1.95 8.17
CA GLN A 38 11.03 -0.97 9.23
C GLN A 38 12.45 -0.75 9.70
N ASN A 39 12.81 0.50 9.92
CA ASN A 39 14.11 0.95 10.38
C ASN A 39 14.05 1.76 11.69
N THR A 40 12.87 1.88 12.31
CA THR A 40 12.62 2.70 13.50
C THR A 40 12.05 1.83 14.62
N GLN A 41 12.66 1.87 15.80
CA GLN A 41 12.09 1.29 17.01
C GLN A 41 10.68 1.85 17.33
N THR A 42 9.85 1.08 18.03
CA THR A 42 8.46 1.49 18.33
C THR A 42 8.33 2.25 19.65
N GLN A 43 7.60 3.37 19.61
CA GLN A 43 7.10 4.04 20.82
C GLN A 43 5.63 3.70 21.13
N PHE A 44 5.01 2.82 20.35
CA PHE A 44 3.64 2.33 20.55
C PHE A 44 3.60 0.94 21.19
N GLY A 45 4.72 0.50 21.76
CA GLY A 45 4.87 -0.76 22.46
C GLY A 45 5.37 -1.88 21.54
N ASP A 46 6.42 -2.56 21.99
CA ASP A 46 6.96 -3.79 21.40
C ASP A 46 6.19 -4.98 21.98
N SER A 47 5.53 -5.75 21.12
CA SER A 47 4.63 -6.81 21.55
C SER A 47 5.38 -8.13 21.72
N THR A 48 5.54 -8.58 22.97
CA THR A 48 6.27 -9.82 23.26
C THR A 48 5.36 -11.00 23.65
N LEU A 49 4.06 -10.94 23.32
CA LEU A 49 3.05 -11.87 23.86
C LEU A 49 2.91 -13.17 23.05
N GLY A 50 3.13 -13.13 21.73
CA GLY A 50 3.08 -14.32 20.88
C GLY A 50 1.68 -14.92 20.69
N THR A 51 0.63 -14.11 20.83
CA THR A 51 -0.78 -14.53 20.71
C THR A 51 -1.43 -13.98 19.44
N ILE A 52 -2.16 -14.82 18.72
CA ILE A 52 -2.80 -14.46 17.45
C ILE A 52 -3.85 -13.34 17.61
N ASP A 53 -4.65 -13.41 18.68
CA ASP A 53 -5.82 -12.56 18.93
C ASP A 53 -5.59 -11.50 20.02
N TYR A 54 -4.33 -11.26 20.39
CA TYR A 54 -4.00 -10.22 21.35
C TYR A 54 -2.57 -9.71 21.17
N ALA A 55 -2.39 -8.39 21.17
CA ALA A 55 -1.08 -7.75 21.20
C ALA A 55 -1.06 -6.65 22.28
N GLY A 56 0.08 -6.53 22.95
CA GLY A 56 0.31 -5.54 24.02
C GLY A 56 1.04 -4.27 23.56
N GLY A 57 1.27 -4.15 22.26
CA GLY A 57 1.94 -3.02 21.61
C GLY A 57 1.69 -3.04 20.11
N SER A 58 1.87 -1.88 19.46
CA SER A 58 1.78 -1.76 18.00
C SER A 58 3.14 -1.46 17.40
N GLU A 59 3.49 -2.23 16.38
CA GLU A 59 4.70 -2.05 15.59
C GLU A 59 4.48 -2.58 14.18
N VAL A 60 5.09 -1.93 13.20
CA VAL A 60 5.13 -2.46 11.83
C VAL A 60 6.58 -2.72 11.47
N ASP A 61 6.85 -3.90 10.95
CA ASP A 61 8.19 -4.46 10.76
C ASP A 61 8.58 -4.60 9.29
N ALA A 62 7.64 -5.01 8.45
CA ALA A 62 7.89 -5.17 7.03
C ALA A 62 6.59 -5.06 6.22
N MET A 63 6.71 -4.54 5.00
CA MET A 63 5.64 -4.55 4.01
C MET A 63 5.93 -5.60 2.96
N TYR A 64 4.93 -6.41 2.64
CA TYR A 64 4.91 -7.29 1.49
C TYR A 64 3.70 -6.95 0.64
N ALA A 65 3.82 -7.06 -0.67
CA ALA A 65 2.72 -6.75 -1.56
C ALA A 65 2.72 -7.61 -2.81
N ARG A 66 1.53 -7.80 -3.36
CA ARG A 66 1.34 -8.43 -4.66
C ARG A 66 0.08 -7.87 -5.30
N ILE A 67 0.17 -7.54 -6.57
CA ILE A 67 -1.02 -7.36 -7.41
C ILE A 67 -1.33 -8.71 -8.04
N ASP A 68 -2.54 -9.23 -7.81
CA ASP A 68 -2.98 -10.50 -8.37
C ASP A 68 -4.45 -10.42 -8.79
N GLY A 69 -4.69 -10.56 -10.09
CA GLY A 69 -6.00 -10.35 -10.70
C GLY A 69 -6.56 -8.96 -10.38
N PRO A 70 -7.79 -8.85 -9.83
CA PRO A 70 -8.43 -7.57 -9.55
C PRO A 70 -8.08 -6.99 -8.17
N PHE A 71 -7.10 -7.57 -7.47
CA PHE A 71 -6.79 -7.22 -6.09
C PHE A 71 -5.34 -6.77 -5.93
N LEU A 72 -5.15 -5.76 -5.08
CA LEU A 72 -3.92 -5.51 -4.37
C LEU A 72 -3.98 -6.30 -3.05
N TYR A 73 -2.97 -7.12 -2.81
CA TYR A 73 -2.73 -7.78 -1.54
C TYR A 73 -1.56 -7.11 -0.82
N LEU A 74 -1.73 -6.83 0.46
CA LEU A 74 -0.71 -6.22 1.33
C LEU A 74 -0.58 -7.03 2.62
N VAL A 75 0.64 -7.25 3.08
CA VAL A 75 0.92 -7.68 4.46
C VAL A 75 1.76 -6.60 5.12
N LEU A 76 1.23 -6.00 6.18
CA LEU A 76 1.94 -5.12 7.10
C LEU A 76 2.30 -5.97 8.32
N ALA A 77 3.45 -6.62 8.23
CA ALA A 77 3.98 -7.52 9.23
C ALA A 77 4.35 -6.74 10.50
N GLY A 78 4.22 -7.37 11.67
CA GLY A 78 4.38 -6.77 13.00
C GLY A 78 3.17 -7.07 13.89
N ASN A 79 2.75 -6.09 14.69
CA ASN A 79 1.64 -6.21 15.62
C ASN A 79 0.75 -4.96 15.59
N LEU A 80 -0.56 -5.15 15.73
CA LEU A 80 -1.50 -4.08 16.00
C LEU A 80 -2.09 -4.30 17.39
N GLU A 81 -1.82 -3.38 18.32
CA GLU A 81 -2.24 -3.51 19.72
C GLU A 81 -3.76 -3.66 19.83
N SER A 82 -4.20 -4.51 20.75
CA SER A 82 -5.62 -4.80 21.00
C SER A 82 -6.34 -3.68 21.77
N ASN A 83 -6.05 -2.42 21.45
CA ASN A 83 -6.50 -1.22 22.16
C ASN A 83 -7.18 -0.18 21.24
N PHE A 84 -7.50 -0.57 20.02
CA PHE A 84 -8.09 0.28 18.98
C PHE A 84 -7.16 1.34 18.37
N ASN A 85 -5.83 1.20 18.50
CA ASN A 85 -4.90 1.88 17.60
C ASN A 85 -5.29 1.62 16.13
N LYS A 86 -4.99 2.58 15.27
CA LYS A 86 -5.36 2.55 13.86
C LYS A 86 -4.13 2.24 13.03
N LEU A 87 -4.26 1.25 12.17
CA LEU A 87 -3.35 1.07 11.05
C LEU A 87 -3.94 1.84 9.87
N GLU A 88 -3.31 2.96 9.53
CA GLU A 88 -3.68 3.81 8.41
C GLU A 88 -2.93 3.37 7.17
N ILE A 89 -3.65 3.15 6.06
CA ILE A 89 -3.07 2.78 4.77
C ILE A 89 -3.60 3.77 3.72
N PHE A 90 -2.68 4.46 3.07
CA PHE A 90 -2.93 5.37 1.97
C PHE A 90 -2.39 4.75 0.68
N ILE A 91 -3.19 4.83 -0.39
CA ILE A 91 -2.90 4.19 -1.66
C ILE A 91 -3.03 5.25 -2.76
N ASP A 92 -1.95 5.45 -3.50
CA ASP A 92 -1.85 6.33 -4.67
C ASP A 92 -1.67 5.43 -5.89
N GLY A 93 -2.67 5.43 -6.78
CA GLY A 93 -2.67 4.57 -7.96
C GLY A 93 -2.98 5.32 -9.26
N VAL A 94 -3.44 6.57 -9.18
CA VAL A 94 -3.70 7.40 -10.35
C VAL A 94 -3.25 8.84 -10.10
N SER A 95 -2.99 9.58 -11.17
CA SER A 95 -2.77 11.02 -11.05
C SER A 95 -4.02 11.70 -10.46
N GLY A 96 -3.81 12.53 -9.43
CA GLY A 96 -4.91 13.14 -8.69
C GLY A 96 -4.69 13.04 -7.19
N GLY A 97 -5.64 12.44 -6.48
CA GLY A 97 -5.54 12.24 -5.04
C GLY A 97 -5.37 13.51 -4.18
N GLN A 98 -4.84 13.31 -2.97
CA GLN A 98 -4.61 14.36 -1.98
C GLN A 98 -3.22 14.28 -1.33
N ASN A 99 -2.21 14.96 -1.90
CA ASN A 99 -0.90 15.09 -1.24
C ASN A 99 -0.97 15.80 0.13
N LYS A 100 -1.84 16.80 0.28
CA LYS A 100 -2.25 17.31 1.59
C LYS A 100 -3.65 16.86 1.89
N LEU A 101 -3.82 16.15 2.99
CA LEU A 101 -5.12 15.62 3.38
C LEU A 101 -6.10 16.75 3.72
N ARG A 102 -7.26 16.72 3.09
CA ARG A 102 -8.30 17.74 3.25
C ARG A 102 -9.24 17.37 4.41
N GLY A 103 -9.90 18.34 5.02
CA GLY A 103 -10.94 18.09 6.04
C GLY A 103 -12.37 17.97 5.49
N ASN A 104 -12.54 17.82 4.18
CA ASN A 104 -13.85 17.71 3.52
C ASN A 104 -14.05 16.34 2.82
N ASN A 105 -13.46 15.28 3.37
CA ASN A 105 -13.62 13.90 2.92
C ASN A 105 -14.88 13.26 3.54
N PRO A 106 -15.30 12.06 3.10
CA PRO A 106 -16.46 11.38 3.66
C PRO A 106 -16.30 11.16 5.16
N ASP A 107 -17.39 11.31 5.92
CA ASP A 107 -17.40 11.01 7.35
C ASP A 107 -17.35 9.50 7.56
N VAL A 108 -16.16 9.00 7.91
CA VAL A 108 -15.87 7.59 8.13
C VAL A 108 -15.10 7.44 9.43
N ASP A 109 -15.42 6.38 10.19
CA ASP A 109 -14.86 6.08 11.50
C ASP A 109 -14.94 7.26 12.48
N PHE A 110 -16.16 7.79 12.66
CA PHE A 110 -16.45 8.94 13.53
C PHE A 110 -15.66 10.19 13.14
N ASN A 111 -15.65 10.48 11.83
CA ASN A 111 -14.91 11.57 11.22
C ASN A 111 -13.37 11.46 11.37
N GLY A 112 -12.85 10.24 11.57
CA GLY A 112 -11.43 9.95 11.78
C GLY A 112 -10.53 10.36 10.62
N LEU A 113 -10.97 10.14 9.37
CA LEU A 113 -10.20 10.59 8.20
C LEU A 113 -10.00 12.13 8.20
N ASN A 114 -11.07 12.88 8.44
CA ASN A 114 -11.00 14.34 8.52
C ASN A 114 -10.31 14.82 9.81
N ARG A 115 -10.11 13.96 10.82
CA ARG A 115 -9.27 14.27 11.98
C ARG A 115 -7.79 14.42 11.58
N MET A 116 -7.34 13.75 10.53
CA MET A 116 -5.98 13.90 10.01
C MET A 116 -5.86 15.03 8.97
N GLY A 117 -6.97 15.50 8.40
CA GLY A 117 -7.01 16.53 7.36
C GLY A 117 -7.19 17.97 7.87
N ASP A 118 -7.10 18.93 6.95
CA ASP A 118 -7.23 20.37 7.22
C ASP A 118 -8.49 20.75 8.02
N ASP A 119 -8.33 21.32 9.22
CA ASP A 119 -9.43 21.79 10.07
C ASP A 119 -9.94 23.21 9.74
N GLY A 120 -9.47 23.79 8.64
CA GLY A 120 -9.78 25.15 8.20
C GLY A 120 -8.68 26.16 8.54
N THR A 121 -7.58 25.72 9.15
CA THR A 121 -6.40 26.56 9.42
C THR A 121 -5.33 26.46 8.33
N GLY A 122 -5.50 25.59 7.34
CA GLY A 122 -4.51 25.30 6.30
C GLY A 122 -3.50 24.21 6.70
N ASN A 123 -3.76 23.52 7.82
CA ASN A 123 -3.02 22.35 8.28
C ASN A 123 -3.47 21.07 7.54
N GLY A 124 -3.07 19.91 8.02
CA GLY A 124 -3.42 18.61 7.45
C GLY A 124 -2.17 17.79 7.16
N LEU A 125 -2.29 16.47 7.31
CA LEU A 125 -1.22 15.53 6.99
C LEU A 125 -0.73 15.78 5.56
N LEU A 126 0.55 16.12 5.45
CA LEU A 126 1.22 16.39 4.18
C LEU A 126 2.15 15.22 3.86
N PHE A 127 1.87 14.54 2.75
CA PHE A 127 2.66 13.42 2.25
C PHE A 127 3.87 13.89 1.45
N ASP A 128 4.78 12.96 1.12
CA ASP A 128 5.90 13.22 0.21
C ASP A 128 5.43 13.76 -1.13
N ALA A 129 6.24 14.62 -1.76
CA ALA A 129 5.88 15.36 -2.97
C ALA A 129 5.40 14.46 -4.13
N ALA A 130 5.94 13.24 -4.21
CA ALA A 130 5.61 12.26 -5.24
C ALA A 130 4.45 11.31 -4.85
N PHE A 131 3.73 11.59 -3.77
CA PHE A 131 2.64 10.78 -3.25
C PHE A 131 1.36 11.61 -3.04
N SER A 132 0.31 11.25 -3.77
CA SER A 132 -1.02 11.88 -3.69
C SER A 132 -2.10 10.78 -3.65
N PRO A 133 -2.43 10.25 -2.46
CA PRO A 133 -3.30 9.08 -2.37
C PRO A 133 -4.74 9.35 -2.81
N ASP A 134 -5.33 8.34 -3.44
CA ASP A 134 -6.70 8.30 -3.96
C ASP A 134 -7.65 7.46 -3.10
N LEU A 135 -7.09 6.59 -2.26
CA LEU A 135 -7.82 5.68 -1.39
C LEU A 135 -7.16 5.64 -0.01
N TRP A 136 -8.00 5.72 1.02
CA TRP A 136 -7.64 5.47 2.40
C TRP A 136 -8.33 4.20 2.89
N VAL A 137 -7.59 3.37 3.61
CA VAL A 137 -8.07 2.20 4.31
C VAL A 137 -7.58 2.29 5.76
N SER A 138 -8.45 1.99 6.71
CA SER A 138 -8.08 1.94 8.13
C SER A 138 -8.50 0.63 8.74
N VAL A 139 -7.58 0.00 9.47
CA VAL A 139 -7.80 -1.24 10.22
C VAL A 139 -7.53 -1.00 11.69
N THR A 140 -8.38 -1.56 12.55
CA THR A 140 -8.21 -1.49 14.00
C THR A 140 -8.65 -2.78 14.65
N CYS A 141 -8.14 -3.07 15.85
CA CYS A 141 -8.54 -4.26 16.59
C CYS A 141 -8.59 -4.04 18.11
N GLY A 142 -9.40 -4.85 18.79
CA GLY A 142 -9.57 -4.81 20.24
C GLY A 142 -10.89 -5.39 20.69
N GLY A 143 -11.24 -5.17 21.97
CA GLY A 143 -12.51 -5.59 22.56
C GLY A 143 -12.48 -6.95 23.25
N THR A 144 -13.63 -7.36 23.79
CA THR A 144 -13.82 -8.66 24.43
C THR A 144 -15.21 -9.19 24.06
N PRO A 145 -15.32 -10.20 23.17
CA PRO A 145 -14.23 -10.92 22.49
C PRO A 145 -13.41 -10.01 21.55
N PHE A 146 -12.19 -10.42 21.20
CA PHE A 146 -11.34 -9.71 20.25
C PHE A 146 -12.04 -9.62 18.89
N ALA A 147 -11.97 -8.45 18.28
CA ALA A 147 -12.51 -8.18 16.96
C ALA A 147 -11.59 -7.24 16.18
N VAL A 148 -11.69 -7.35 14.86
CA VAL A 148 -11.02 -6.48 13.88
C VAL A 148 -12.08 -5.73 13.11
N TYR A 149 -11.79 -4.49 12.75
CA TYR A 149 -12.71 -3.58 12.07
C TYR A 149 -11.98 -2.90 10.92
N MET A 150 -12.65 -2.79 9.76
CA MET A 150 -12.08 -2.20 8.56
C MET A 150 -12.97 -1.10 8.02
N ASN A 151 -12.36 0.02 7.63
CA ASN A 151 -12.99 1.17 7.00
C ASN A 151 -12.25 1.53 5.70
N GLN A 152 -12.94 2.23 4.80
CA GLN A 152 -12.30 2.85 3.63
C GLN A 152 -12.93 4.20 3.28
N ALA A 153 -12.19 5.05 2.58
CA ALA A 153 -12.76 6.20 1.89
C ALA A 153 -11.93 6.60 0.67
N GLN A 154 -12.61 7.13 -0.34
CA GLN A 154 -11.98 7.78 -1.49
C GLN A 154 -11.39 9.14 -1.08
N LEU A 155 -10.25 9.48 -1.69
CA LEU A 155 -9.52 10.72 -1.51
C LEU A 155 -9.45 11.48 -2.83
N LEU A 156 -10.58 11.99 -3.31
CA LEU A 156 -10.61 12.76 -4.56
C LEU A 156 -9.91 14.11 -4.38
N THR A 157 -9.31 14.66 -5.42
CA THR A 157 -8.54 15.93 -5.36
C THR A 157 -9.27 17.11 -4.72
N LYS A 158 -10.59 17.17 -4.86
CA LYS A 158 -11.43 18.24 -4.29
C LYS A 158 -12.11 17.85 -2.96
N GLY A 159 -11.75 16.71 -2.38
CA GLY A 159 -12.46 16.07 -1.28
C GLY A 159 -13.76 15.41 -1.75
N LEU A 160 -14.69 15.17 -0.82
CA LEU A 160 -15.90 14.37 -1.03
C LEU A 160 -15.57 12.94 -1.44
N GLY A 161 -16.41 12.32 -2.28
CA GLY A 161 -16.29 10.92 -2.65
C GLY A 161 -17.18 10.03 -1.79
N THR A 162 -16.88 8.74 -1.79
CA THR A 162 -17.60 7.71 -1.02
C THR A 162 -16.66 7.02 -0.04
N GLY A 163 -17.22 6.57 1.07
CA GLY A 163 -16.47 5.92 2.14
C GLY A 163 -17.42 5.30 3.15
N GLY A 164 -16.90 4.42 4.00
CA GLY A 164 -17.66 3.83 5.08
C GLY A 164 -16.99 2.63 5.73
N TYR A 165 -17.70 2.13 6.73
CA TYR A 165 -17.36 0.89 7.42
C TYR A 165 -17.62 -0.32 6.53
N LEU A 166 -16.62 -1.17 6.38
CA LEU A 166 -16.65 -2.36 5.52
C LEU A 166 -17.16 -3.59 6.28
N GLY A 167 -16.74 -3.76 7.53
CA GLY A 167 -17.20 -4.86 8.37
C GLY A 167 -16.23 -5.23 9.50
N THR A 168 -16.58 -6.33 10.16
CA THR A 168 -15.83 -6.91 11.29
C THR A 168 -15.55 -8.39 11.06
N GLY A 169 -14.50 -8.86 11.73
CA GLY A 169 -14.00 -10.22 11.75
C GLY A 169 -13.17 -10.47 13.01
N GLY A 170 -12.45 -11.58 13.06
CA GLY A 170 -11.60 -11.96 14.19
C GLY A 170 -10.12 -12.03 13.81
N ALA A 171 -9.34 -12.73 14.63
CA ALA A 171 -7.93 -13.00 14.35
C ALA A 171 -7.68 -14.41 13.78
N GLY A 172 -6.52 -14.57 13.16
CA GLY A 172 -6.03 -15.77 12.50
C GLY A 172 -6.91 -16.22 11.33
N ALA A 173 -6.54 -17.35 10.73
CA ALA A 173 -7.25 -17.95 9.60
C ALA A 173 -8.76 -18.17 9.85
N ALA A 174 -9.19 -18.39 11.09
CA ALA A 174 -10.60 -18.58 11.44
C ALA A 174 -11.39 -17.26 11.52
N GLY A 175 -10.72 -16.14 11.81
CA GLY A 175 -11.30 -14.81 11.90
C GLY A 175 -11.17 -13.96 10.63
N ALA A 176 -10.30 -14.40 9.71
CA ALA A 176 -10.15 -13.91 8.35
C ALA A 176 -11.50 -13.65 7.66
N THR A 177 -11.64 -12.50 7.02
CA THR A 177 -12.92 -12.11 6.41
C THR A 177 -12.72 -11.39 5.07
N THR A 178 -13.47 -11.82 4.05
CA THR A 178 -13.69 -11.07 2.81
C THR A 178 -15.12 -10.54 2.76
N PHE A 179 -15.28 -9.24 2.56
CA PHE A 179 -16.55 -8.55 2.50
C PHE A 179 -17.16 -8.59 1.09
N LYS A 180 -18.47 -8.28 1.00
CA LYS A 180 -19.18 -8.19 -0.28
C LYS A 180 -18.63 -7.11 -1.22
N SER A 181 -17.96 -6.10 -0.66
CA SER A 181 -17.25 -5.07 -1.42
C SER A 181 -15.98 -5.60 -2.11
N GLY A 182 -15.54 -6.81 -1.78
CA GLY A 182 -14.29 -7.40 -2.26
C GLY A 182 -13.08 -7.08 -1.36
N PHE A 183 -13.20 -6.11 -0.46
CA PHE A 183 -12.19 -5.89 0.58
C PHE A 183 -12.13 -7.07 1.53
N GLY A 184 -10.97 -7.34 2.12
CA GLY A 184 -10.84 -8.34 3.16
C GLY A 184 -9.60 -8.11 4.01
N PHE A 185 -9.55 -8.82 5.13
CA PHE A 185 -8.37 -8.84 5.98
C PHE A 185 -8.15 -10.20 6.63
N GLY A 186 -6.90 -10.41 7.04
CA GLY A 186 -6.45 -11.36 8.05
C GLY A 186 -5.59 -10.63 9.09
N ILE A 187 -5.51 -11.13 10.32
CA ILE A 187 -4.55 -10.62 11.31
C ILE A 187 -3.94 -11.78 12.11
N ASP A 188 -2.63 -11.77 12.25
CA ASP A 188 -1.89 -12.64 13.15
C ASP A 188 -0.95 -11.81 14.01
N ASN A 189 -1.38 -11.50 15.24
CA ASN A 189 -0.61 -10.75 16.23
C ASN A 189 0.44 -11.61 16.98
N SER A 190 0.75 -12.82 16.51
CA SER A 190 1.70 -13.72 17.19
C SER A 190 3.18 -13.34 17.04
N ASN A 191 3.49 -12.26 16.30
CA ASN A 191 4.86 -11.77 16.20
C ASN A 191 5.44 -11.40 17.58
N ILE A 192 6.73 -11.74 17.77
CA ILE A 192 7.54 -11.46 18.99
C ILE A 192 8.99 -11.07 18.63
N VAL A 193 9.25 -10.78 17.35
CA VAL A 193 10.57 -10.38 16.83
C VAL A 193 10.37 -9.15 15.94
N GLY A 194 11.46 -8.52 15.49
CA GLY A 194 11.37 -7.31 14.67
C GLY A 194 12.02 -6.13 15.36
N VAL A 195 11.44 -4.96 15.23
CA VAL A 195 11.90 -3.78 15.96
C VAL A 195 11.69 -3.93 17.46
N GLY A 196 12.50 -3.22 18.24
CA GLY A 196 12.30 -3.14 19.69
C GLY A 196 11.63 -1.84 20.09
N GLY A 197 11.31 -1.70 21.38
CA GLY A 197 10.81 -0.44 21.94
C GLY A 197 11.86 0.67 22.00
N GLY A 198 11.51 1.88 21.54
CA GLY A 198 12.37 3.07 21.63
C GLY A 198 12.24 4.04 20.45
N THR A 199 13.29 4.83 20.24
CA THR A 199 13.40 5.83 19.15
C THR A 199 14.64 5.65 18.29
N ASP A 200 15.46 4.65 18.59
CA ASP A 200 16.69 4.42 17.84
C ASP A 200 16.38 3.70 16.51
N ILE A 201 17.44 3.48 15.73
CA ILE A 201 17.36 2.62 14.55
C ILE A 201 17.02 1.19 14.98
N GLY A 202 16.00 0.62 14.35
CA GLY A 202 15.58 -0.77 14.49
C GLY A 202 15.70 -1.56 13.18
N THR A 203 15.30 -2.82 13.19
CA THR A 203 15.05 -3.56 11.95
C THR A 203 13.92 -4.57 12.11
N GLY A 204 12.88 -4.46 11.27
CA GLY A 204 11.79 -5.43 11.21
C GLY A 204 12.05 -6.59 10.23
N LYS A 205 13.30 -6.78 9.80
CA LYS A 205 13.63 -7.73 8.74
C LYS A 205 13.27 -9.17 9.13
N GLY A 206 12.50 -9.83 8.26
CA GLY A 206 12.19 -11.25 8.39
C GLY A 206 10.92 -11.55 9.18
N VAL A 207 10.22 -10.52 9.67
CA VAL A 207 8.87 -10.65 10.21
C VAL A 207 7.88 -10.91 9.07
N LEU A 208 6.94 -11.83 9.29
CA LEU A 208 5.99 -12.30 8.28
C LEU A 208 4.54 -12.21 8.73
N SER A 209 4.26 -12.36 10.03
CA SER A 209 2.91 -12.24 10.58
C SER A 209 2.57 -10.78 10.91
N GLY A 210 1.31 -10.40 10.76
CA GLY A 210 0.79 -9.07 11.08
C GLY A 210 -0.60 -8.87 10.51
N VAL A 211 -0.88 -7.68 9.95
CA VAL A 211 -2.16 -7.39 9.28
C VAL A 211 -2.02 -7.64 7.78
N GLU A 212 -2.89 -8.49 7.25
CA GLU A 212 -2.98 -8.81 5.82
C GLU A 212 -4.28 -8.25 5.23
N LEU A 213 -4.21 -7.71 4.02
CA LEU A 213 -5.29 -6.99 3.36
C LEU A 213 -5.49 -7.50 1.94
N GLN A 214 -6.76 -7.66 1.58
CA GLN A 214 -7.21 -7.73 0.19
C GLN A 214 -7.94 -6.44 -0.14
N ILE A 215 -7.48 -5.73 -1.16
CA ILE A 215 -8.02 -4.44 -1.58
C ILE A 215 -8.41 -4.55 -3.07
N PRO A 216 -9.68 -4.39 -3.43
CA PRO A 216 -10.08 -4.33 -4.83
C PRO A 216 -9.42 -3.15 -5.52
N LEU A 217 -8.74 -3.39 -6.65
CA LEU A 217 -8.16 -2.32 -7.46
C LEU A 217 -9.24 -1.34 -7.95
N SER A 218 -10.46 -1.83 -8.17
CA SER A 218 -11.63 -1.01 -8.51
C SER A 218 -12.07 -0.05 -7.41
N ALA A 219 -11.56 -0.20 -6.18
CA ALA A 219 -11.84 0.75 -5.11
C ALA A 219 -10.99 2.03 -5.22
N ILE A 220 -9.86 1.96 -5.93
CA ILE A 220 -9.04 3.12 -6.26
C ILE A 220 -9.74 3.90 -7.38
N PRO A 221 -10.25 5.11 -7.14
CA PRO A 221 -11.06 5.84 -8.12
C PRO A 221 -10.30 6.10 -9.41
N GLY A 222 -10.76 5.52 -10.52
CA GLY A 222 -10.16 5.74 -11.83
C GLY A 222 -8.98 4.83 -12.18
N TYR A 223 -8.57 3.93 -11.27
CA TYR A 223 -7.49 3.00 -11.55
C TYR A 223 -7.89 1.99 -12.63
N THR A 224 -7.02 1.83 -13.62
CA THR A 224 -7.18 0.87 -14.73
C THR A 224 -5.98 -0.06 -14.85
N ALA A 225 -4.77 0.49 -14.75
CA ALA A 225 -3.49 -0.20 -14.73
C ALA A 225 -2.41 0.76 -14.20
N GLY A 226 -1.19 0.25 -14.01
CA GLY A 226 -0.05 1.04 -13.56
C GLY A 226 0.44 0.66 -12.17
N ASP A 227 1.58 1.21 -11.80
CA ASP A 227 2.16 0.94 -10.49
C ASP A 227 1.36 1.61 -9.38
N ILE A 228 1.37 1.00 -8.20
CA ILE A 228 0.63 1.49 -7.03
C ILE A 228 1.62 1.88 -5.96
N LYS A 229 1.50 3.08 -5.40
CA LYS A 229 2.29 3.51 -4.25
C LYS A 229 1.48 3.33 -2.97
N VAL A 230 2.16 2.94 -1.89
CA VAL A 230 1.54 2.74 -0.58
C VAL A 230 2.36 3.42 0.51
N CYS A 231 1.67 4.18 1.35
CA CYS A 231 2.16 4.70 2.63
C CYS A 231 1.30 4.09 3.73
N ALA A 232 1.91 3.49 4.75
CA ALA A 232 1.18 2.96 5.89
C ALA A 232 1.82 3.33 7.22
N PHE A 233 1.02 3.61 8.24
CA PHE A 233 1.52 3.92 9.57
C PHE A 233 0.52 3.62 10.67
N ILE A 234 1.01 3.54 11.91
CA ILE A 234 0.15 3.39 13.09
C ILE A 234 -0.19 4.78 13.66
N ASN A 235 -1.45 4.96 14.01
CA ASN A 235 -2.01 6.16 14.64
C ASN A 235 -2.76 5.76 15.92
N GLY A 236 -2.93 6.71 16.84
CA GLY A 236 -3.76 6.53 18.03
C GLY A 236 -5.22 6.28 17.65
N GLY A 237 -5.97 5.62 18.55
CA GLY A 237 -7.36 5.22 18.26
C GLY A 237 -8.34 6.36 17.93
N GLY A 238 -7.98 7.60 18.24
CA GLY A 238 -8.73 8.80 17.87
C GLY A 238 -8.31 9.42 16.54
N HIS A 239 -7.42 8.79 15.76
CA HIS A 239 -6.80 9.35 14.55
C HIS A 239 -5.98 10.64 14.82
N ASP A 240 -5.55 10.84 16.07
CA ASP A 240 -5.07 12.12 16.59
C ASP A 240 -3.63 12.11 17.11
N TYR A 241 -2.93 10.98 16.98
CA TYR A 241 -1.56 10.82 17.44
C TYR A 241 -0.77 9.85 16.55
N CYS A 242 -0.10 10.40 15.55
CA CYS A 242 0.76 9.71 14.60
C CYS A 242 1.99 9.15 15.32
N SER A 243 2.17 7.83 15.26
CA SER A 243 3.32 7.15 15.85
C SER A 243 4.58 7.33 15.01
N ASN A 244 5.71 6.80 15.49
CA ASN A 244 6.93 6.65 14.70
C ASN A 244 6.96 5.38 13.83
N GLN A 245 5.84 4.64 13.76
CA GLN A 245 5.74 3.35 13.08
C GLN A 245 5.15 3.53 11.69
N PHE A 246 6.02 3.81 10.71
CA PHE A 246 5.70 3.94 9.29
C PHE A 246 6.32 2.81 8.46
N LEU A 247 5.69 2.46 7.33
CA LEU A 247 6.29 1.68 6.26
C LEU A 247 6.10 2.42 4.94
N PRO A 248 7.18 2.86 4.27
CA PRO A 248 8.59 2.89 4.73
C PRO A 248 8.88 3.65 6.03
N GLY A 249 9.89 3.19 6.76
CA GLY A 249 10.23 3.73 8.10
C GLY A 249 10.97 5.07 8.07
N LEU A 250 10.89 5.79 9.19
CA LEU A 250 11.35 7.18 9.34
C LEU A 250 12.87 7.36 9.51
N GLY A 251 13.62 6.26 9.64
CA GLY A 251 15.06 6.29 9.92
C GLY A 251 15.37 6.58 11.40
N GLY A 252 14.54 6.08 12.31
CA GLY A 252 14.60 6.41 13.74
C GLY A 252 13.84 7.69 14.08
N GLY A 253 13.67 7.96 15.36
CA GLY A 253 13.02 9.17 15.87
C GLY A 253 11.78 8.92 16.73
N PRO A 254 11.27 9.99 17.37
CA PRO A 254 10.08 9.92 18.22
C PRO A 254 8.79 9.89 17.39
N ASN A 255 7.67 9.62 18.07
CA ASN A 255 6.33 9.80 17.51
C ASN A 255 6.15 11.21 16.91
N LEU A 256 5.36 11.28 15.84
CA LEU A 256 5.12 12.53 15.11
C LEU A 256 3.98 13.39 15.70
N ALA A 257 3.26 12.87 16.71
CA ALA A 257 2.18 13.55 17.42
C ALA A 257 1.00 13.90 16.49
N ASP A 258 0.41 15.10 16.55
CA ASP A 258 -0.82 15.40 15.80
C ASP A 258 -0.62 15.23 14.28
N PRO A 259 -1.36 14.32 13.62
CA PRO A 259 -1.22 14.08 12.18
C PRO A 259 -1.38 15.33 11.31
N ARG A 260 -2.18 16.33 11.75
CA ARG A 260 -2.38 17.57 10.99
C ARG A 260 -1.13 18.44 10.89
N LEU A 261 -0.16 18.22 11.76
CA LEU A 261 1.10 18.96 11.81
C LEU A 261 2.26 18.17 11.18
N VAL A 262 2.00 16.95 10.73
CA VAL A 262 3.00 16.09 10.08
C VAL A 262 3.22 16.54 8.64
N ASN A 263 4.49 16.71 8.29
CA ASN A 263 4.96 16.95 6.93
C ASN A 263 6.02 15.91 6.59
N LEU A 264 5.67 14.93 5.76
CA LEU A 264 6.57 13.85 5.34
C LEU A 264 7.65 14.37 4.38
N GLU A 265 7.40 15.43 3.60
CA GLU A 265 8.46 16.05 2.77
C GLU A 265 9.63 16.61 3.61
N ALA A 266 9.42 16.85 4.90
CA ALA A 266 10.46 17.30 5.82
C ALA A 266 11.26 16.15 6.43
N ILE A 267 10.87 14.90 6.19
CA ILE A 267 11.52 13.69 6.68
C ILE A 267 12.41 13.13 5.54
N PRO A 268 13.66 12.72 5.84
CA PRO A 268 14.54 12.20 4.79
C PRO A 268 14.05 10.87 4.19
N GLY A 269 14.00 10.82 2.86
CA GLY A 269 13.57 9.64 2.10
C GLY A 269 12.05 9.56 1.95
N ASP A 270 11.57 8.75 1.02
CA ASP A 270 10.14 8.63 0.77
C ASP A 270 9.47 7.74 1.83
N GLN A 271 8.36 8.19 2.41
CA GLN A 271 7.45 7.41 3.26
C GLN A 271 6.34 6.74 2.44
N PHE A 272 6.64 6.38 1.19
CA PHE A 272 5.84 5.47 0.38
C PHE A 272 6.74 4.48 -0.38
N VAL A 273 6.18 3.34 -0.76
CA VAL A 273 6.83 2.35 -1.62
C VAL A 273 6.01 2.09 -2.87
N THR A 274 6.68 1.91 -4.00
CA THR A 274 6.04 1.56 -5.28
C THR A 274 5.96 0.05 -5.45
N ILE A 275 4.76 -0.44 -5.77
CA ILE A 275 4.43 -1.82 -6.09
C ILE A 275 4.28 -1.90 -7.59
N SER A 276 5.22 -2.59 -8.24
CA SER A 276 5.12 -2.77 -9.68
C SER A 276 3.95 -3.68 -10.02
N SER A 277 3.12 -3.21 -10.94
CA SER A 277 1.97 -3.98 -11.45
C SER A 277 2.38 -5.12 -12.37
N GLY A 278 3.64 -5.17 -12.82
CA GLY A 278 4.17 -6.20 -13.71
C GLY A 278 3.56 -6.21 -15.12
N VAL A 279 2.43 -5.53 -15.32
CA VAL A 279 2.04 -4.98 -16.61
C VAL A 279 3.00 -3.84 -16.89
N ALA A 280 3.85 -4.01 -17.91
CA ALA A 280 4.57 -2.87 -18.49
C ALA A 280 3.52 -1.78 -18.71
N ASN A 281 3.78 -0.57 -18.19
CA ASN A 281 2.98 0.60 -18.52
C ASN A 281 2.74 0.52 -20.04
N PRO A 282 1.49 0.41 -20.53
CA PRO A 282 1.22 0.26 -21.97
C PRO A 282 1.73 1.48 -22.75
N CYS A 283 2.10 2.53 -22.01
CA CYS A 283 2.59 3.80 -22.47
C CYS A 283 3.80 4.25 -21.64
N PRO A 284 4.94 3.53 -21.70
CA PRO A 284 6.07 3.78 -20.80
C PRO A 284 6.70 5.17 -20.98
N ALA A 285 6.38 5.85 -22.09
CA ALA A 285 6.80 7.22 -22.39
C ALA A 285 5.82 8.30 -21.94
N ASP A 286 4.71 7.95 -21.27
CA ASP A 286 3.81 8.90 -20.59
C ASP A 286 4.30 9.06 -19.15
N PHE A 287 5.14 10.07 -18.93
CA PHE A 287 5.82 10.37 -17.67
C PHE A 287 4.99 11.26 -16.75
N ASP A 288 4.15 12.14 -17.30
CA ASP A 288 3.26 12.99 -16.51
C ASP A 288 1.89 12.35 -16.23
N LEU A 289 1.68 11.13 -16.76
CA LEU A 289 0.53 10.25 -16.54
C LEU A 289 -0.78 10.92 -16.95
N ASP A 290 -0.76 11.76 -17.99
CA ASP A 290 -1.94 12.44 -18.52
C ASP A 290 -2.76 11.56 -19.49
N GLY A 291 -2.29 10.35 -19.77
CA GLY A 291 -2.89 9.38 -20.67
C GLY A 291 -2.49 9.56 -22.13
N SER A 292 -1.52 10.42 -22.44
CA SER A 292 -0.97 10.65 -23.77
C SER A 292 0.53 10.90 -23.74
N VAL A 293 1.28 10.32 -24.67
CA VAL A 293 2.68 10.72 -24.92
C VAL A 293 2.70 11.98 -25.76
N GLY A 294 3.18 13.08 -25.18
CA GLY A 294 3.18 14.39 -25.79
C GLY A 294 4.36 15.27 -25.39
N SER A 295 4.12 16.59 -25.47
CA SER A 295 5.17 17.58 -25.19
C SER A 295 5.54 17.68 -23.71
N GLY A 296 4.65 17.27 -22.80
CA GLY A 296 4.95 17.19 -21.37
C GLY A 296 6.03 16.15 -21.11
N ASP A 297 5.84 14.95 -21.65
CA ASP A 297 6.79 13.83 -21.56
C ASP A 297 8.13 14.13 -22.25
N LEU A 298 8.06 14.81 -23.40
CA LEU A 298 9.26 15.26 -24.10
C LEU A 298 10.12 16.17 -23.20
N ALA A 299 9.48 17.05 -22.42
CA ALA A 299 10.20 17.91 -21.50
C ALA A 299 10.92 17.08 -20.42
N THR A 300 10.33 15.98 -19.96
CA THR A 300 10.96 15.05 -19.01
C THR A 300 12.23 14.43 -19.58
N ILE A 301 12.21 13.88 -20.81
CA ILE A 301 13.41 13.35 -21.48
C ILE A 301 14.50 14.42 -21.65
N LEU A 302 14.11 15.64 -22.04
CA LEU A 302 15.07 16.72 -22.28
C LEU A 302 15.70 17.23 -20.97
N ASN A 303 14.94 17.24 -19.88
CA ASN A 303 15.47 17.62 -18.56
C ASN A 303 16.42 16.56 -18.00
N ALA A 304 16.18 15.28 -18.28
CA ALA A 304 17.02 14.17 -17.85
C ALA A 304 18.19 13.85 -18.81
N TRP A 305 18.38 14.63 -19.87
CA TRP A 305 19.34 14.32 -20.94
C TRP A 305 20.78 14.14 -20.44
N GLY A 306 21.38 13.00 -20.77
CA GLY A 306 22.74 12.63 -20.37
C GLY A 306 22.87 12.13 -18.93
N SER A 307 21.75 11.95 -18.22
CA SER A 307 21.72 11.34 -16.89
C SER A 307 21.61 9.81 -16.96
N ALA A 308 21.69 9.14 -15.80
CA ALA A 308 21.41 7.71 -15.63
C ALA A 308 20.05 7.51 -14.91
N ASP A 309 19.11 8.42 -15.12
CA ASP A 309 17.77 8.34 -14.53
C ASP A 309 16.99 7.16 -15.13
N ALA A 310 16.83 6.11 -14.34
CA ALA A 310 16.14 4.89 -14.74
C ALA A 310 14.66 5.11 -15.06
N ALA A 311 14.05 6.19 -14.58
CA ALA A 311 12.66 6.51 -14.90
C ALA A 311 12.51 7.08 -16.32
N ALA A 312 13.54 7.73 -16.86
CA ALA A 312 13.55 8.33 -18.21
C ALA A 312 14.35 7.51 -19.24
N ASP A 313 15.04 6.45 -18.81
CA ASP A 313 15.76 5.48 -19.64
C ASP A 313 14.78 4.42 -20.21
N LEU A 314 14.11 4.78 -21.30
CA LEU A 314 13.05 3.99 -21.92
C LEU A 314 13.57 2.71 -22.59
N ASP A 315 14.82 2.72 -23.06
CA ASP A 315 15.41 1.54 -23.71
C ASP A 315 16.30 0.69 -22.77
N GLY A 316 16.53 1.17 -21.55
CA GLY A 316 17.25 0.46 -20.49
C GLY A 316 18.76 0.36 -20.73
N ASN A 317 19.35 1.27 -21.52
CA ASN A 317 20.78 1.23 -21.84
C ASN A 317 21.68 1.81 -20.73
N GLY A 318 21.09 2.37 -19.67
CA GLY A 318 21.78 2.99 -18.55
C GLY A 318 22.07 4.48 -18.72
N SER A 319 21.53 5.13 -19.75
CA SER A 319 21.66 6.57 -19.99
C SER A 319 20.51 7.15 -20.79
N VAL A 320 20.01 8.32 -20.37
CA VAL A 320 18.95 9.04 -21.08
C VAL A 320 19.54 9.82 -22.25
N GLY A 321 19.11 9.51 -23.47
CA GLY A 321 19.62 10.17 -24.66
C GLY A 321 18.73 10.02 -25.89
N SER A 322 19.39 10.02 -27.06
CA SER A 322 18.68 10.05 -28.34
C SER A 322 17.87 8.80 -28.63
N SER A 323 18.24 7.66 -28.05
CA SER A 323 17.49 6.41 -28.23
C SER A 323 16.21 6.40 -27.38
N ASP A 324 16.22 6.96 -26.18
CA ASP A 324 15.03 7.19 -25.36
C ASP A 324 14.09 8.20 -26.00
N LEU A 325 14.64 9.30 -26.53
CA LEU A 325 13.85 10.26 -27.31
C LEU A 325 13.18 9.59 -28.51
N ALA A 326 13.88 8.69 -29.21
CA ALA A 326 13.27 7.95 -30.31
C ALA A 326 12.16 7.01 -29.83
N ALA A 327 12.33 6.36 -28.67
CA ALA A 327 11.28 5.54 -28.05
C ALA A 327 10.03 6.38 -27.70
N LEU A 328 10.22 7.56 -27.10
CA LEU A 328 9.15 8.51 -26.80
C LEU A 328 8.41 8.95 -28.08
N LEU A 329 9.14 9.38 -29.11
CA LEU A 329 8.54 9.84 -30.36
C LEU A 329 7.79 8.73 -31.10
N ASN A 330 8.23 7.47 -30.97
CA ASN A 330 7.51 6.32 -31.53
C ASN A 330 6.20 6.02 -30.80
N ALA A 331 6.10 6.41 -29.53
CA ALA A 331 4.91 6.25 -28.70
C ALA A 331 3.96 7.46 -28.75
N TRP A 332 4.29 8.50 -29.52
CA TRP A 332 3.55 9.77 -29.54
C TRP A 332 2.05 9.61 -29.83
N GLY A 333 1.21 10.16 -28.96
CA GLY A 333 -0.25 10.08 -29.05
C GLY A 333 -0.89 9.47 -27.81
N THR A 334 -2.18 9.16 -27.90
CA THR A 334 -2.96 8.60 -26.79
C THR A 334 -2.46 7.21 -26.42
N CYS A 335 -2.33 6.97 -25.13
CA CYS A 335 -1.92 5.67 -24.61
C CYS A 335 -2.95 4.57 -24.93
N PRO A 336 -2.50 3.33 -25.23
CA PRO A 336 -3.40 2.20 -25.37
C PRO A 336 -4.11 1.91 -24.04
N ASN A 337 -5.43 1.66 -24.11
CA ASN A 337 -6.23 1.19 -22.98
C ASN A 337 -5.93 -0.26 -22.62
#